data_AF-A0A923NGQ2-F1
#
_entry.id   AF-A0A923NGQ2-F1
#
_cell.length_a   1.000
_cell.length_b   1.000
_cell.length_c   1.000
_cell.angle_alpha   90.00
_cell.angle_beta   90.00
_cell.angle_gamma   90.00
#
_symmetry.space_group_name_H-M   'P 1'
#
loop_
_entity.id
_entity.type
_entity.pdbx_description
1 polymer ?
#
loop_
_entity_poly.entity_id
_entity_poly.type
_entity_poly.pdbx_seq_one_letter_code
_entity_poly.pdbx_strand_id
1 'polypeptide(L)'
;MNLYKISQDVNDDWDTFDSAVVVAESAEEAKKIIPYFTNQNIDTLSNAQFLDLIYGDHNSTDKWAKPEDVKTEFIGVADNDFLNSLDGRTTVVASFNAG
;
A
#
# COMPACT_ATOMS: atom_id res chain seq x y z
N MET A 1 7.98 2.12 14.60
CA MET A 1 7.71 2.52 13.20
C MET A 1 6.85 3.77 13.18
N ASN A 2 6.80 4.45 12.04
CA ASN A 2 6.05 5.70 11.85
C ASN A 2 4.67 5.40 11.24
N LEU A 3 3.70 6.24 11.57
CA LEU A 3 2.40 6.28 10.91
C LEU A 3 2.44 7.30 9.77
N TYR A 4 2.03 6.85 8.60
CA TYR A 4 1.87 7.70 7.43
C TYR A 4 0.44 7.60 6.91
N LYS A 5 -0.12 8.75 6.52
CA LYS A 5 -1.25 8.78 5.61
C LYS A 5 -0.70 8.75 4.19
N ILE A 6 -1.16 7.78 3.40
CA ILE A 6 -0.91 7.70 1.96
C ILE A 6 -2.19 8.02 1.20
N SER A 7 -2.06 8.61 0.01
CA SER A 7 -3.19 8.91 -0.87
C SER A 7 -2.75 8.98 -2.33
N GLN A 8 -3.66 8.72 -3.26
CA GLN A 8 -3.39 8.74 -4.69
C GLN A 8 -4.61 9.28 -5.45
N ASP A 9 -4.38 9.89 -6.61
CA ASP A 9 -5.42 10.47 -7.49
C ASP A 9 -5.26 10.05 -8.96
N VAL A 10 -4.47 8.99 -9.23
CA VAL A 10 -4.16 8.50 -10.58
C VAL A 10 -5.04 7.31 -11.02
N ASN A 11 -5.50 6.50 -10.07
CA ASN A 11 -6.40 5.38 -10.31
C ASN A 11 -7.77 5.73 -9.72
N ASP A 12 -8.79 5.83 -10.57
CA ASP A 12 -10.16 6.22 -10.21
C ASP A 12 -11.19 5.09 -10.36
N ASP A 13 -10.72 3.86 -10.64
CA ASP A 13 -11.56 2.67 -10.73
C ASP A 13 -12.00 2.14 -9.34
N TRP A 14 -12.87 1.14 -9.31
CA TRP A 14 -13.48 0.60 -8.08
C TRP A 14 -12.47 -0.16 -7.20
N ASP A 15 -11.48 -0.81 -7.81
CA ASP A 15 -10.52 -1.69 -7.14
C ASP A 15 -9.22 -0.97 -6.74
N THR A 16 -9.32 0.27 -6.25
CA THR A 16 -8.19 1.06 -5.76
C THR A 16 -8.52 1.84 -4.49
N PHE A 17 -7.47 2.29 -3.79
CA PHE A 17 -7.58 3.10 -2.57
C PHE A 17 -7.56 4.59 -2.88
N ASP A 18 -8.36 5.39 -2.19
CA ASP A 18 -8.23 6.86 -2.18
C ASP A 18 -7.15 7.28 -1.18
N SER A 19 -7.22 6.74 0.03
CA SER A 19 -6.23 6.96 1.07
C SER A 19 -6.12 5.80 2.05
N ALA A 20 -4.98 5.69 2.74
CA ALA A 20 -4.78 4.71 3.79
C ALA A 20 -3.87 5.25 4.89
N VAL A 21 -4.00 4.70 6.10
CA VAL A 21 -3.00 4.86 7.15
C VAL A 21 -2.18 3.58 7.21
N VAL A 22 -0.86 3.75 7.11
CA VAL A 22 0.10 2.65 7.08
C VAL A 22 1.20 2.87 8.09
N VAL A 23 1.81 1.77 8.50
CA VAL A 23 3.01 1.73 9.33
C VAL A 23 4.22 1.46 8.44
N ALA A 24 5.23 2.33 8.51
CA ALA A 24 6.48 2.17 7.76
C ALA A 24 7.67 2.81 8.51
N GLU A 25 8.90 2.46 8.15
CA GLU A 25 10.10 3.11 8.67
C GLU A 25 10.30 4.50 8.04
N SER A 26 9.96 4.64 6.76
CA SER A 26 10.16 5.87 5.98
C SER A 26 8.98 6.19 5.08
N ALA A 27 8.89 7.46 4.63
CA ALA A 27 7.90 7.86 3.64
C ALA A 27 8.05 7.08 2.31
N GLU A 28 9.28 6.78 1.90
CA GLU A 28 9.56 6.03 0.66
C GLU A 28 9.16 4.56 0.75
N GLU A 29 9.16 3.99 1.96
CA GLU A 29 8.58 2.67 2.20
C GLU A 29 7.05 2.74 2.26
N ALA A 30 6.49 3.77 2.90
CA ALA A 30 5.03 3.97 2.99
C ALA A 30 4.36 4.00 1.60
N LYS A 31 4.99 4.66 0.61
CA LYS A 31 4.50 4.71 -0.79
C LYS A 31 4.40 3.35 -1.48
N LYS A 32 5.10 2.33 -0.98
CA LYS A 32 5.14 0.99 -1.57
C LYS A 32 4.11 0.05 -0.95
N ILE A 33 3.42 0.48 0.11
CA ILE A 33 2.42 -0.33 0.80
C ILE A 33 1.11 -0.26 0.03
N ILE A 34 0.61 -1.41 -0.38
CA ILE A 34 -0.71 -1.57 -1.00
C ILE A 34 -1.72 -2.05 0.06
N PRO A 35 -2.89 -1.40 0.20
CA PRO A 35 -3.87 -1.77 1.22
C PRO A 35 -4.45 -3.18 1.12
N TYR A 36 -4.47 -3.74 -0.08
CA TYR A 36 -5.02 -5.07 -0.35
C TYR A 36 -4.21 -5.77 -1.43
N PHE A 37 -4.09 -7.09 -1.34
CA PHE A 37 -3.49 -7.90 -2.40
C PHE A 37 -3.93 -9.35 -2.27
N THR A 38 -4.43 -9.94 -3.34
CA THR A 38 -4.75 -11.37 -3.39
C THR A 38 -4.06 -12.03 -4.56
N ASN A 39 -2.94 -12.71 -4.30
CA ASN A 39 -2.33 -13.61 -5.26
C ASN A 39 -1.89 -14.90 -4.58
N GLN A 40 -2.30 -16.05 -5.12
CA GLN A 40 -2.05 -17.37 -4.56
C GLN A 40 -0.59 -17.84 -4.65
N ASN A 41 0.26 -17.11 -5.40
CA ASN A 41 1.64 -17.53 -5.69
C ASN A 41 2.71 -16.54 -5.22
N ILE A 42 2.38 -15.57 -4.34
CA ILE A 42 3.31 -14.50 -3.92
C ILE A 42 4.65 -15.04 -3.41
N ASP A 43 4.64 -16.14 -2.66
CA ASP A 43 5.83 -16.78 -2.08
C ASP A 43 6.79 -17.37 -3.12
N THR A 44 6.33 -17.52 -4.37
CA THR A 44 7.13 -18.07 -5.47
C THR A 44 7.70 -17.00 -6.40
N LEU A 45 7.31 -15.74 -6.23
CA LEU A 45 7.73 -14.64 -7.08
C LEU A 45 9.08 -14.09 -6.61
N SER A 46 9.99 -13.86 -7.56
CA SER A 46 11.12 -12.96 -7.30
C SER A 46 10.61 -11.54 -7.05
N ASN A 47 11.42 -10.72 -6.37
CA ASN A 47 11.07 -9.31 -6.12
C ASN A 47 10.74 -8.54 -7.43
N ALA A 48 11.46 -8.83 -8.53
CA ALA A 48 11.19 -8.20 -9.82
C ALA A 48 9.81 -8.62 -10.38
N GLN A 49 9.45 -9.90 -10.28
CA GLN A 49 8.14 -10.38 -10.72
C GLN A 49 7.00 -9.84 -9.84
N PHE A 50 7.24 -9.70 -8.55
CA PHE A 50 6.28 -9.09 -7.62
C PHE A 50 6.04 -7.61 -7.94
N LEU A 51 7.10 -6.84 -8.17
CA LEU A 51 6.99 -5.43 -8.55
C LEU A 51 6.31 -5.24 -9.92
N ASP A 52 6.64 -6.08 -10.90
CA ASP A 52 5.98 -6.05 -12.22
C ASP A 52 4.49 -6.42 -12.14
N LEU A 53 4.13 -7.35 -11.24
CA LEU A 53 2.74 -7.73 -11.01
C LEU A 53 1.90 -6.60 -10.39
N ILE A 54 2.48 -5.79 -9.50
CA ILE A 54 1.76 -4.73 -8.78
C ILE A 54 1.76 -3.41 -9.56
N TYR A 55 2.89 -3.05 -10.16
CA TYR A 55 3.13 -1.72 -10.74
C TYR A 55 3.38 -1.75 -12.27
N GLY A 56 3.39 -2.92 -12.90
CA GLY A 56 3.69 -3.06 -14.33
C GLY A 56 2.61 -2.49 -15.25
N ASP A 57 2.99 -2.17 -16.48
CA ASP A 57 2.11 -1.52 -17.46
C ASP A 57 1.22 -2.52 -18.27
N HIS A 58 1.05 -3.76 -17.79
CA HIS A 58 0.25 -4.81 -18.47
C HIS A 58 -1.27 -4.52 -18.45
N ASN A 59 -2.07 -5.10 -19.34
CA ASN A 59 -3.54 -4.90 -19.38
C ASN A 59 -4.30 -5.66 -18.25
N SER A 60 -3.89 -5.55 -16.99
CA SER A 60 -4.63 -6.11 -15.84
C SER A 60 -5.46 -5.03 -15.14
N THR A 61 -6.61 -5.46 -14.60
CA THR A 61 -7.61 -4.63 -13.91
C THR A 61 -7.20 -4.17 -12.51
N ASP A 62 -6.12 -4.73 -11.96
CA ASP A 62 -5.80 -4.63 -10.52
C ASP A 62 -4.52 -3.82 -10.26
N LYS A 63 -4.32 -2.72 -10.98
CA LYS A 63 -3.10 -1.91 -10.84
C LYS A 63 -3.17 -0.98 -9.63
N TRP A 64 -2.15 -1.04 -8.80
CA TRP A 64 -1.95 -0.05 -7.74
C TRP A 64 -1.21 1.17 -8.28
N ALA A 65 -1.45 2.33 -7.68
CA ALA A 65 -0.72 3.55 -8.01
C ALA A 65 0.79 3.32 -7.82
N LYS A 66 1.60 3.75 -8.80
CA LYS A 66 3.06 3.63 -8.67
C LYS A 66 3.54 4.47 -7.50
N PRO A 67 4.61 4.06 -6.78
CA PRO A 67 5.07 4.81 -5.60
C PRO A 67 5.33 6.30 -5.88
N GLU A 68 5.80 6.65 -7.08
CA GLU A 68 5.98 8.05 -7.52
C GLU A 68 4.68 8.87 -7.58
N ASP A 69 3.54 8.23 -7.77
CA ASP A 69 2.21 8.85 -7.84
C ASP A 69 1.48 8.86 -6.49
N VAL A 70 2.06 8.23 -5.46
CA VAL A 70 1.50 8.18 -4.10
C VAL A 70 2.03 9.35 -3.25
N LYS A 71 1.11 10.16 -2.75
CA LYS A 71 1.38 11.23 -1.79
C LYS A 71 1.49 10.65 -0.38
N THR A 72 2.43 11.16 0.41
CA THR A 72 2.67 10.73 1.79
C THR A 72 2.69 11.88 2.77
N GLU A 73 2.06 11.69 3.92
CA GLU A 73 2.05 12.62 5.05
C GLU A 73 2.42 11.87 6.34
N PHE A 74 3.42 12.36 7.08
CA PHE A 74 3.75 11.82 8.40
C PHE A 74 2.71 12.28 9.42
N ILE A 75 2.07 11.34 10.10
CA ILE A 75 0.98 11.64 11.05
C ILE A 75 1.29 11.23 12.49
N GLY A 76 2.38 10.50 12.73
CA GLY A 76 2.82 10.18 14.09
C GLY A 76 3.79 9.01 14.19
N VAL A 77 4.13 8.64 15.42
CA VAL A 77 4.93 7.45 15.74
C VAL A 77 4.01 6.46 16.45
N ALA A 78 3.96 5.23 15.95
CA ALA A 78 3.20 4.16 16.59
C ALA A 78 3.95 3.65 17.82
N ASP A 79 3.22 3.45 18.93
CA ASP A 79 3.77 2.78 20.11
C ASP A 79 3.91 1.27 19.87
N ASN A 80 4.72 0.61 20.69
CA ASN A 80 5.04 -0.80 20.51
C ASN A 80 3.83 -1.72 20.73
N ASP A 81 2.89 -1.37 21.61
CA ASP A 81 1.73 -2.21 21.87
C ASP A 81 0.80 -2.21 20.65
N PHE A 82 0.62 -1.05 20.02
CA PHE A 82 -0.09 -0.96 18.75
C PHE A 82 0.61 -1.77 17.65
N LEU A 83 1.92 -1.63 17.49
CA LEU A 83 2.68 -2.39 16.48
C LEU A 83 2.55 -3.90 16.68
N ASN A 84 2.63 -4.38 17.92
CA ASN A 84 2.46 -5.78 18.26
C ASN A 84 1.04 -6.27 17.95
N SER A 85 0.02 -5.41 18.03
CA SER A 85 -1.36 -5.76 17.71
C SER A 85 -1.63 -5.95 16.21
N LEU A 86 -0.73 -5.49 15.33
CA LEU A 86 -0.92 -5.59 13.89
C LEU A 86 -0.61 -6.98 13.33
N ASP A 87 0.02 -7.88 14.09
CA ASP A 87 0.33 -9.26 13.66
C ASP A 87 1.02 -9.31 12.29
N GLY A 88 2.04 -8.46 12.10
CA GLY A 88 2.80 -8.33 10.85
C GLY A 88 2.12 -7.53 9.73
N ARG A 89 0.88 -7.03 9.92
CA ARG A 89 0.23 -6.13 8.96
C ARG A 89 0.85 -4.74 9.00
N THR A 90 0.91 -4.11 7.83
CA THR A 90 1.41 -2.73 7.68
C THR A 90 0.30 -1.71 7.42
N THR A 91 -0.84 -2.14 6.86
CA THR A 91 -2.03 -1.30 6.67
C THR A 91 -2.89 -1.28 7.93
N VAL A 92 -3.15 -0.09 8.47
CA VAL A 92 -4.00 0.11 9.65
C VAL A 92 -5.46 0.25 9.24
N VAL A 93 -5.72 1.12 8.28
CA VAL A 93 -7.05 1.39 7.72
C VAL A 93 -6.89 1.92 6.30
N ALA A 94 -7.82 1.58 5.41
CA ALA A 94 -7.83 2.09 4.05
C ALA A 94 -9.25 2.50 3.64
N SER A 95 -9.32 3.58 2.88
CA SER A 95 -10.50 4.05 2.17
C SER A 95 -10.35 3.64 0.71
N PHE A 96 -11.34 2.91 0.20
CA PHE A 96 -11.41 2.49 -1.20
C PHE A 96 -12.40 3.38 -1.96
N ASN A 97 -12.21 3.49 -3.27
CA ASN A 97 -13.20 4.11 -4.15
C ASN A 97 -14.45 3.23 -4.18
N ALA A 98 -15.43 3.55 -3.33
CA ALA A 98 -16.80 3.08 -3.52
C ALA A 98 -17.39 3.96 -4.63
N GLY A 99 -17.39 3.47 -5.87
CA GLY A 99 -17.91 4.21 -7.03
C GLY A 99 -19.31 4.78 -6.85
#